data_AF-A0A957RLC0-F1
#
_entry.id   AF-A0A957RLC0-F1
#
_cell.length_a   1.000
_cell.length_b   1.000
_cell.length_c   1.000
_cell.angle_alpha   90.00
_cell.angle_beta   90.00
_cell.angle_gamma   90.00
#
_symmetry.space_group_name_H-M   'P 1'
#
loop_
_entity.id
_entity.type
_entity.pdbx_description
1 polymer ?
#
loop_
_entity_poly.entity_id
_entity_poly.type
_entity_poly.pdbx_seq_one_letter_code
_entity_poly.pdbx_strand_id
1 'polypeptide(L)'
;VWYVVPPVALGIAHHLTIVLLLPAAFYALFVVRTGPRRWLQPALALGLGVTIGALLYVRIPLVAASGPPPVNWGYADNLAGFWWLVSGAAYRGYLLSGSTGAALSRVTAWASTVTSQFTPVGLALGFAGLAVWDRVAPHLRTFSIIWVTPVSIYAILYYTRDSDIYLLPVAWIVSVWMAVGAAALVGWLQPRLARLPVLPIAASIAGVGLLLLVVLRWPGIALRSDVE
;
A
#
# COMPACT_ATOMS: atom_id res chain seq x y z
N VAL A 1 4.23 -20.55 -8.65
CA VAL A 1 4.00 -19.20 -9.25
C VAL A 1 2.51 -18.95 -9.41
N TRP A 2 1.73 -19.92 -9.90
CA TRP A 2 0.31 -19.77 -10.23
C TRP A 2 -0.61 -19.39 -9.07
N TYR A 3 -0.20 -19.59 -7.81
CA TYR A 3 -0.94 -19.13 -6.63
C TYR A 3 -1.18 -17.60 -6.60
N VAL A 4 -0.41 -16.81 -7.36
CA VAL A 4 -0.61 -15.36 -7.45
C VAL A 4 -1.73 -14.97 -8.41
N VAL A 5 -2.21 -15.89 -9.25
CA VAL A 5 -3.24 -15.59 -10.26
C VAL A 5 -4.55 -15.13 -9.62
N PRO A 6 -5.14 -15.84 -8.63
CA PRO A 6 -6.37 -15.38 -7.99
C PRO A 6 -6.26 -14.01 -7.29
N PRO A 7 -5.27 -13.74 -6.41
CA PRO A 7 -5.20 -12.44 -5.75
C PRO A 7 -4.91 -11.29 -6.72
N VAL A 8 -4.16 -11.51 -7.80
CA VAL A 8 -3.95 -10.49 -8.84
C VAL A 8 -5.24 -10.22 -9.61
N ALA A 9 -5.96 -11.26 -10.03
CA ALA A 9 -7.21 -11.12 -10.77
C ALA A 9 -8.28 -10.39 -9.95
N LEU A 10 -8.51 -10.82 -8.71
CA LEU A 10 -9.46 -10.18 -7.80
C LEU A 10 -9.01 -8.76 -7.43
N GLY A 11 -7.72 -8.57 -7.13
CA GLY A 11 -7.20 -7.26 -6.76
C GLY A 11 -7.39 -6.22 -7.87
N ILE A 12 -7.05 -6.56 -9.12
CA ILE A 12 -7.22 -5.63 -10.26
C ILE A 12 -8.69 -5.35 -10.54
N ALA A 13 -9.57 -6.35 -10.44
CA ALA A 13 -11.01 -6.16 -10.67
C ALA A 13 -11.70 -5.30 -9.62
N HIS A 14 -11.15 -5.20 -8.40
CA HIS A 14 -11.72 -4.39 -7.32
C HIS A 14 -11.03 -3.04 -7.15
N HIS A 15 -9.70 -2.98 -7.26
CA HIS A 15 -8.95 -1.75 -7.01
C HIS A 15 -7.76 -1.61 -7.97
N LEU A 16 -7.88 -0.64 -8.89
CA LEU A 16 -6.91 -0.47 -9.99
C LEU A 16 -5.47 -0.24 -9.51
N THR A 17 -5.25 0.40 -8.35
CA THR A 17 -3.88 0.64 -7.85
C THR A 17 -3.12 -0.63 -7.47
N ILE A 18 -3.76 -1.81 -7.44
CA ILE A 18 -3.08 -3.11 -7.36
C ILE A 18 -2.10 -3.30 -8.53
N VAL A 19 -2.32 -2.65 -9.67
CA VAL A 19 -1.36 -2.64 -10.77
C VAL A 19 0.02 -2.11 -10.33
N LEU A 20 0.06 -1.16 -9.38
CA LEU A 20 1.31 -0.59 -8.85
C LEU A 20 2.11 -1.60 -7.98
N LEU A 21 1.50 -2.69 -7.53
CA LEU A 21 2.18 -3.80 -6.84
C LEU A 21 2.86 -4.77 -7.81
N LEU A 22 2.43 -4.84 -9.07
CA LEU A 22 2.89 -5.85 -10.02
C LEU A 22 4.42 -5.84 -10.24
N PRO A 23 5.12 -4.70 -10.33
CA PRO A 23 6.58 -4.71 -10.45
C PRO A 23 7.27 -5.37 -9.25
N ALA A 24 6.78 -5.11 -8.03
CA ALA A 24 7.31 -5.71 -6.81
C ALA A 24 6.97 -7.21 -6.74
N ALA A 25 5.74 -7.60 -7.08
CA ALA A 25 5.33 -9.00 -7.17
C ALA A 25 6.18 -9.77 -8.20
N PHE A 26 6.43 -9.18 -9.36
CA PHE A 26 7.30 -9.75 -10.38
C PHE A 26 8.72 -9.95 -9.83
N TYR A 27 9.29 -8.93 -9.19
CA TYR A 27 10.61 -9.02 -8.57
C TYR A 27 10.69 -10.15 -7.54
N ALA A 28 9.71 -10.27 -6.63
CA ALA A 28 9.68 -11.31 -5.61
C ALA A 28 9.63 -12.72 -6.22
N LEU A 29 8.87 -12.90 -7.29
CA LEU A 29 8.80 -14.17 -8.01
C LEU A 29 10.06 -14.42 -8.84
N PHE A 30 10.69 -13.38 -9.39
CA PHE A 30 11.87 -13.50 -10.23
C PHE A 30 13.12 -13.88 -9.42
N VAL A 31 13.35 -13.25 -8.27
CA VAL A 31 14.61 -13.37 -7.51
C VAL A 31 14.83 -14.78 -6.94
N VAL A 32 13.76 -15.51 -6.62
CA VAL A 32 13.82 -16.87 -6.09
C VAL A 32 13.99 -17.95 -7.18
N ARG A 33 14.07 -17.56 -8.45
CA ARG A 33 14.17 -18.49 -9.58
C ARG A 33 15.56 -18.45 -10.22
N THR A 34 15.96 -19.59 -10.77
CA THR A 34 17.24 -19.80 -11.46
C THR A 34 17.02 -20.16 -12.92
N GLY A 35 18.06 -19.99 -13.75
CA GLY A 35 18.04 -20.35 -15.17
C GLY A 35 17.65 -19.22 -16.15
N PRO A 36 17.85 -19.43 -17.47
CA PRO A 36 17.78 -18.38 -18.50
C PRO A 36 16.36 -17.84 -18.76
N ARG A 37 15.31 -18.59 -18.39
CA ARG A 37 13.90 -18.21 -18.56
C ARG A 37 13.17 -17.99 -17.24
N ARG A 38 13.91 -17.67 -16.17
CA ARG A 38 13.34 -17.48 -14.82
C ARG A 38 12.26 -16.39 -14.72
N TRP A 39 12.20 -15.49 -15.70
CA TRP A 39 11.19 -14.43 -15.82
C TRP A 39 9.86 -14.90 -16.42
N LEU A 40 9.86 -15.98 -17.22
CA LEU A 40 8.70 -16.37 -18.03
C LEU A 40 7.52 -16.79 -17.16
N GLN A 41 7.76 -17.69 -16.20
CA GLN A 41 6.72 -18.15 -15.28
C GLN A 41 6.09 -17.01 -14.45
N PRO A 42 6.89 -16.10 -13.82
CA PRO A 42 6.34 -14.90 -13.19
C PRO A 42 5.51 -14.03 -14.14
N ALA A 43 6.03 -13.73 -15.33
CA ALA A 43 5.33 -12.91 -16.31
C ALA A 43 4.00 -13.53 -16.74
N LEU A 44 3.99 -14.85 -17.02
CA LEU A 44 2.78 -15.58 -17.39
C LEU A 44 1.76 -15.62 -16.25
N ALA A 45 2.19 -15.83 -15.00
CA ALA A 45 1.25 -15.88 -13.87
C ALA A 45 0.63 -14.50 -13.57
N LEU A 46 1.44 -13.43 -13.58
CA LEU A 46 0.93 -12.07 -13.37
C LEU A 46 0.06 -11.63 -14.55
N GLY A 47 0.50 -11.89 -15.79
CA GLY A 47 -0.24 -11.59 -17.00
C GLY A 47 -1.58 -12.34 -17.04
N LEU A 48 -1.60 -13.62 -16.67
CA LEU A 48 -2.84 -14.39 -16.57
C LEU A 48 -3.78 -13.79 -15.51
N GLY A 49 -3.27 -13.39 -14.34
CA GLY A 49 -4.05 -12.70 -13.32
C GLY A 49 -4.67 -11.39 -13.84
N VAL A 50 -3.87 -10.55 -14.51
CA VAL A 50 -4.33 -9.29 -15.14
C VAL A 50 -5.43 -9.57 -16.16
N THR A 51 -5.21 -10.54 -17.05
CA THR A 51 -6.18 -10.89 -18.09
C THR A 51 -7.48 -11.41 -17.48
N ILE A 52 -7.43 -12.32 -16.50
CA ILE A 52 -8.63 -12.82 -15.82
C ILE A 52 -9.35 -11.68 -15.11
N GLY A 53 -8.63 -10.81 -14.39
CA GLY A 53 -9.21 -9.64 -13.74
C GLY A 53 -9.90 -8.69 -14.72
N ALA A 54 -9.27 -8.43 -15.88
CA ALA A 54 -9.84 -7.61 -16.94
C ALA A 54 -11.09 -8.25 -17.55
N LEU A 55 -11.12 -9.58 -17.72
CA LEU A 55 -12.29 -10.30 -18.23
C LEU A 55 -13.51 -10.19 -17.30
N LEU A 56 -13.32 -9.98 -15.99
CA LEU A 56 -14.44 -9.76 -15.08
C LEU A 56 -15.24 -8.49 -15.43
N TYR A 57 -14.63 -7.51 -16.08
CA TYR A 57 -15.32 -6.31 -16.55
C TYR A 57 -16.25 -6.57 -17.75
N VAL A 58 -16.11 -7.69 -18.47
CA VAL A 58 -17.01 -8.07 -19.59
C VAL A 58 -18.45 -8.26 -19.10
N ARG A 59 -18.65 -8.55 -17.81
CA ARG A 59 -19.99 -8.58 -17.22
C ARG A 59 -20.74 -7.26 -17.40
N ILE A 60 -20.04 -6.13 -17.41
CA ILE A 60 -20.65 -4.80 -17.46
C ILE A 60 -21.50 -4.59 -18.73
N PRO A 61 -20.96 -4.75 -19.95
CA PRO A 61 -21.77 -4.60 -21.17
C PRO A 61 -22.90 -5.61 -21.27
N LEU A 62 -22.71 -6.85 -20.78
CA LEU A 62 -23.76 -7.87 -20.77
C LEU A 62 -24.98 -7.45 -19.91
N VAL A 63 -24.70 -6.87 -18.74
CA VAL A 63 -25.76 -6.37 -17.84
C VAL A 63 -26.37 -5.09 -18.40
N ALA A 64 -25.57 -4.14 -18.87
CA ALA A 64 -26.04 -2.87 -19.41
C ALA A 64 -26.94 -3.04 -20.65
N ALA A 65 -26.65 -4.03 -21.50
CA ALA A 65 -27.47 -4.37 -22.67
C ALA A 65 -28.83 -4.99 -22.31
N SER A 66 -28.98 -5.56 -21.11
CA SER A 66 -30.23 -6.18 -20.65
C SER A 66 -31.24 -5.16 -20.09
N GLY A 67 -30.83 -3.90 -19.96
CA GLY A 67 -31.61 -2.81 -19.40
C GLY A 67 -30.72 -1.85 -18.61
N PRO A 68 -31.04 -0.54 -18.57
CA PRO A 68 -30.20 0.43 -17.90
C PRO A 68 -30.14 0.16 -16.39
N PRO A 69 -28.95 -0.06 -15.80
CA PRO A 69 -28.82 -0.15 -14.36
C PRO A 69 -29.14 1.22 -13.72
N PRO A 70 -29.51 1.26 -12.42
CA PRO A 70 -29.77 2.52 -11.71
C PRO A 70 -28.62 3.53 -11.79
N VAL A 71 -27.39 3.05 -11.96
CA VAL A 71 -26.19 3.85 -12.20
C VAL A 71 -25.48 3.31 -13.43
N ASN A 72 -25.43 4.11 -14.51
CA ASN A 72 -24.85 3.70 -15.80
C ASN A 72 -23.72 4.65 -16.23
N TRP A 73 -22.52 4.42 -15.68
CA TRP A 73 -21.34 5.21 -16.04
C TRP A 73 -20.89 4.94 -17.47
N GLY A 74 -20.89 5.98 -18.30
CA GLY A 74 -20.40 5.93 -19.67
C GLY A 74 -21.29 5.20 -20.67
N TYR A 75 -22.49 4.78 -20.28
CA TYR A 75 -23.41 4.00 -21.13
C TYR A 75 -22.71 2.79 -21.74
N ALA A 76 -22.21 1.90 -20.89
CA ALA A 76 -21.34 0.79 -21.28
C ALA A 76 -22.06 -0.40 -21.93
N ASP A 77 -23.21 -0.18 -22.58
CA ASP A 77 -23.96 -1.18 -23.36
C ASP A 77 -23.40 -1.39 -24.79
N ASN A 78 -22.40 -0.60 -25.16
CA ASN A 78 -21.68 -0.66 -26.42
C ASN A 78 -20.17 -0.57 -26.20
N LEU A 79 -19.38 -0.83 -27.25
CA LEU A 79 -17.92 -0.85 -27.17
C LEU A 79 -17.31 0.51 -26.76
N ALA A 80 -17.88 1.63 -27.23
CA ALA A 80 -17.37 2.96 -26.92
C ALA A 80 -17.59 3.31 -25.44
N GLY A 81 -18.77 3.03 -24.91
CA GLY A 81 -19.08 3.22 -23.49
C GLY A 81 -18.29 2.28 -22.59
N PHE A 82 -18.14 1.01 -22.99
CA PHE A 82 -17.30 0.05 -22.27
C PHE A 82 -15.85 0.54 -22.20
N TRP A 83 -15.28 0.98 -23.33
CA TRP A 83 -13.94 1.54 -23.37
C TRP A 83 -13.81 2.81 -22.54
N TRP A 84 -14.77 3.72 -22.62
CA TRP A 84 -14.81 4.93 -21.79
C TRP A 84 -14.72 4.57 -20.31
N LEU A 85 -15.44 3.54 -19.88
CA LEU A 85 -15.44 3.07 -18.49
C LEU A 85 -14.12 2.43 -18.10
N VAL A 86 -13.66 1.39 -18.80
CA VAL A 86 -12.46 0.61 -18.41
C VAL A 86 -11.15 1.38 -18.61
N SER A 87 -11.13 2.35 -19.52
CA SER A 87 -9.98 3.27 -19.66
C SER A 87 -9.94 4.34 -18.56
N GLY A 88 -10.96 4.38 -17.69
CA GLY A 88 -11.06 5.38 -16.62
C GLY A 88 -11.22 6.80 -17.17
N ALA A 89 -11.95 7.00 -18.26
CA ALA A 89 -12.02 8.29 -18.97
C ALA A 89 -12.46 9.45 -18.06
N ALA A 90 -13.33 9.20 -17.08
CA ALA A 90 -13.73 10.19 -16.07
C ALA A 90 -12.58 10.67 -15.18
N TYR A 91 -11.54 9.85 -14.99
CA TYR A 91 -10.52 10.04 -13.95
C TYR A 91 -9.10 10.22 -14.50
N ARG A 92 -8.79 9.65 -15.67
CA ARG A 92 -7.43 9.68 -16.23
C ARG A 92 -6.91 11.10 -16.47
N GLY A 93 -7.81 12.06 -16.67
CA GLY A 93 -7.47 13.48 -16.80
C GLY A 93 -6.91 14.13 -15.52
N TYR A 94 -7.04 13.48 -14.35
CA TYR A 94 -6.41 13.94 -13.12
C TYR A 94 -4.94 13.51 -13.00
N LEU A 95 -4.49 12.53 -13.79
CA LEU A 95 -3.10 12.11 -13.79
C LEU A 95 -2.26 13.16 -14.51
N LEU A 96 -1.22 13.66 -13.84
CA LEU A 96 -0.23 14.58 -14.42
C LEU A 96 -0.82 15.91 -14.91
N SER A 97 -1.99 16.32 -14.41
CA SER A 97 -2.68 17.54 -14.87
C SER A 97 -2.24 18.82 -14.16
N GLY A 98 -1.55 18.72 -13.03
CA GLY A 98 -1.07 19.88 -12.28
C GLY A 98 0.27 20.42 -12.76
N SER A 99 0.55 21.68 -12.40
CA SER A 99 1.82 22.35 -12.66
C SER A 99 2.97 21.76 -11.83
N THR A 100 4.22 22.05 -12.21
CA THR A 100 5.40 21.66 -11.43
C THR A 100 5.36 22.18 -9.98
N GLY A 101 4.86 23.41 -9.78
CA GLY A 101 4.68 23.98 -8.44
C GLY A 101 3.64 23.20 -7.61
N ALA A 102 2.55 22.77 -8.25
CA ALA A 102 1.54 21.93 -7.61
C ALA A 102 2.12 20.56 -7.22
N ALA A 103 2.95 19.96 -8.07
CA ALA A 103 3.64 18.70 -7.76
C ALA A 103 4.53 18.84 -6.52
N LEU A 104 5.30 19.94 -6.40
CA LEU A 104 6.14 20.19 -5.23
C LEU A 104 5.31 20.35 -3.95
N SER A 105 4.19 21.07 -4.01
CA SER A 105 3.25 21.17 -2.88
C SER A 105 2.65 19.82 -2.48
N ARG A 106 2.57 18.85 -3.39
CA ARG A 106 2.08 17.50 -3.07
C ARG A 106 3.17 16.59 -2.55
N VAL A 107 4.44 16.82 -2.91
CA VAL A 107 5.59 16.20 -2.22
C VAL A 107 5.62 16.64 -0.76
N THR A 108 5.38 17.92 -0.47
CA THR A 108 5.32 18.40 0.92
C THR A 108 4.10 17.86 1.66
N ALA A 109 2.93 17.80 1.01
CA ALA A 109 1.74 17.17 1.58
C ALA A 109 1.98 15.67 1.88
N TRP A 110 2.57 14.94 0.94
CA TRP A 110 2.97 13.54 1.12
C TRP A 110 3.89 13.38 2.34
N ALA A 111 4.93 14.21 2.45
CA ALA A 111 5.87 14.15 3.57
C ALA A 111 5.18 14.51 4.89
N SER A 112 4.28 15.48 4.88
CA SER A 112 3.47 15.88 6.04
C SER A 112 2.54 14.74 6.49
N THR A 113 1.84 14.09 5.57
CA THR A 113 0.98 12.94 5.87
C THR A 113 1.79 11.79 6.46
N VAL A 114 2.89 11.39 5.83
CA VAL A 114 3.73 10.28 6.33
C VAL A 114 4.34 10.60 7.70
N THR A 115 4.82 11.82 7.89
CA THR A 115 5.44 12.24 9.16
C THR A 115 4.42 12.41 10.28
N SER A 116 3.22 12.93 10.00
CA SER A 116 2.17 13.05 11.01
C SER A 116 1.63 11.69 11.44
N GLN A 117 1.51 10.73 10.52
CA GLN A 117 1.03 9.38 10.83
C GLN A 117 2.01 8.58 11.70
N PHE A 118 3.31 8.69 11.46
CA PHE A 118 4.30 7.87 12.16
C PHE A 118 5.15 8.61 13.19
N THR A 119 5.12 9.95 13.20
CA THR A 119 6.05 10.83 13.92
C THR A 119 7.51 10.65 13.47
N PRO A 120 8.41 11.61 13.77
CA PRO A 120 9.84 11.42 13.49
C PRO A 120 10.45 10.17 14.15
N VAL A 121 9.96 9.79 15.34
CA VAL A 121 10.46 8.62 16.07
C VAL A 121 10.04 7.32 15.39
N GLY A 122 8.77 7.20 14.99
CA GLY A 122 8.30 6.03 14.25
C GLY A 122 8.99 5.91 12.89
N LEU A 123 9.19 7.01 12.17
CA LEU A 123 9.96 7.00 10.93
C LEU A 123 11.41 6.56 11.14
N ALA A 124 12.07 7.04 12.21
CA ALA A 124 13.42 6.58 12.55
C ALA A 124 13.47 5.06 12.81
N LEU A 125 12.49 4.51 13.54
CA LEU A 125 12.34 3.06 13.71
C LEU A 125 12.08 2.34 12.38
N GLY A 126 11.24 2.91 11.52
CA GLY A 126 10.98 2.40 10.18
C GLY A 126 12.26 2.31 9.35
N PHE A 127 13.02 3.40 9.25
CA PHE A 127 14.29 3.40 8.52
C PHE A 127 15.33 2.46 9.14
N ALA A 128 15.36 2.32 10.47
CA ALA A 128 16.19 1.31 11.12
C ALA A 128 15.80 -0.11 10.69
N GLY A 129 14.51 -0.43 10.61
CA GLY A 129 14.04 -1.73 10.12
C GLY A 129 14.34 -1.97 8.65
N LEU A 130 14.21 -0.94 7.81
CA LEU A 130 14.62 -1.01 6.40
C LEU A 130 16.13 -1.29 6.28
N ALA A 131 16.96 -0.64 7.11
CA ALA A 131 18.41 -0.88 7.16
C ALA A 131 18.78 -2.25 7.72
N VAL A 132 17.93 -2.86 8.56
CA VAL A 132 18.07 -4.27 8.96
C VAL A 132 17.80 -5.17 7.76
N TRP A 133 16.68 -4.97 7.05
CA TRP A 133 16.38 -5.74 5.83
C TRP A 133 17.45 -5.60 4.75
N ASP A 134 18.03 -4.42 4.56
CA ASP A 134 19.14 -4.23 3.63
C ASP A 134 20.30 -5.24 3.86
N ARG A 135 20.53 -5.62 5.12
CA ARG A 135 21.57 -6.58 5.51
C ARG A 135 21.10 -8.03 5.53
N VAL A 136 19.91 -8.29 6.08
CA VAL A 136 19.47 -9.68 6.37
C VAL A 136 18.45 -10.23 5.38
N ALA A 137 17.71 -9.36 4.71
CA ALA A 137 16.64 -9.72 3.77
C ALA A 137 16.54 -8.70 2.62
N PRO A 138 17.61 -8.51 1.81
CA PRO A 138 17.67 -7.44 0.81
C PRO A 138 16.57 -7.56 -0.26
N HIS A 139 16.03 -8.77 -0.46
CA HIS A 139 14.88 -9.00 -1.32
C HIS A 139 13.60 -8.34 -0.77
N LEU A 140 13.35 -8.37 0.54
CA LEU A 140 12.19 -7.69 1.15
C LEU A 140 12.33 -6.17 1.07
N ARG A 141 13.54 -5.66 1.35
CA ARG A 141 13.88 -4.24 1.15
C ARG A 141 13.61 -3.80 -0.28
N THR A 142 14.14 -4.54 -1.25
CA THR A 142 13.98 -4.21 -2.68
C THR A 142 12.52 -4.29 -3.11
N PHE A 143 11.81 -5.35 -2.73
CA PHE A 143 10.36 -5.49 -2.96
C PHE A 143 9.59 -4.28 -2.43
N SER A 144 9.84 -3.91 -1.17
CA SER A 144 9.11 -2.83 -0.51
C SER A 144 9.34 -1.47 -1.17
N ILE A 145 10.57 -1.17 -1.61
CA ILE A 145 10.90 0.08 -2.31
C ILE A 145 10.26 0.10 -3.71
N ILE A 146 10.33 -1.02 -4.44
CA ILE A 146 9.71 -1.14 -5.76
C ILE A 146 8.19 -0.93 -5.68
N TRP A 147 7.54 -1.26 -4.56
CA TRP A 147 6.10 -1.03 -4.38
C TRP A 147 5.78 0.39 -3.87
N VAL A 148 6.46 0.85 -2.82
CA VAL A 148 6.21 2.17 -2.19
C VAL A 148 6.45 3.32 -3.17
N THR A 149 7.45 3.18 -4.04
CA THR A 149 7.81 4.24 -5.00
C THR A 149 6.68 4.58 -5.97
N PRO A 150 6.15 3.65 -6.79
CA PRO A 150 5.06 3.95 -7.72
C PRO A 150 3.77 4.37 -7.02
N VAL A 151 3.48 3.81 -5.83
CA VAL A 151 2.32 4.25 -5.03
C VAL A 151 2.48 5.71 -4.58
N SER A 152 3.66 6.09 -4.09
CA SER A 152 3.94 7.47 -3.69
C SER A 152 3.88 8.43 -4.88
N ILE A 153 4.48 8.04 -6.01
CA ILE A 153 4.41 8.81 -7.26
C ILE A 153 2.96 9.00 -7.69
N TYR A 154 2.15 7.93 -7.66
CA TYR A 154 0.73 8.00 -8.01
C TYR A 154 -0.04 8.97 -7.10
N ALA A 155 0.13 8.87 -5.78
CA ALA A 155 -0.52 9.78 -4.83
C ALA A 155 -0.12 11.25 -5.06
N ILE A 156 1.15 11.52 -5.40
CA ILE A 156 1.65 12.87 -5.68
C ILE A 156 1.12 13.40 -7.02
N LEU A 157 0.98 12.55 -8.04
CA LEU A 157 0.69 12.96 -9.42
C LEU A 157 -0.78 12.79 -9.84
N TYR A 158 -1.62 12.16 -9.02
CA TYR A 158 -3.05 12.00 -9.26
C TYR A 158 -3.85 13.12 -8.59
N TYR A 159 -4.17 14.19 -9.33
CA TYR A 159 -4.70 15.47 -8.82
C TYR A 159 -6.19 15.41 -8.46
N THR A 160 -6.52 14.60 -7.46
CA THR A 160 -7.81 14.57 -6.78
C THR A 160 -7.69 15.13 -5.36
N ARG A 161 -8.82 15.54 -4.77
CA ARG A 161 -8.86 16.13 -3.42
C ARG A 161 -8.31 15.17 -2.37
N ASP A 162 -8.63 13.90 -2.49
CA ASP A 162 -8.38 12.86 -1.47
C ASP A 162 -7.28 11.87 -1.92
N SER A 163 -6.28 12.39 -2.65
CA SER A 163 -5.19 11.56 -3.18
C SER A 163 -4.31 10.91 -2.12
N ASP A 164 -4.33 11.46 -0.90
CA ASP A 164 -3.64 10.95 0.27
C ASP A 164 -4.14 9.57 0.70
N ILE A 165 -5.40 9.21 0.38
CA ILE A 165 -5.94 7.85 0.58
C ILE A 165 -5.08 6.80 -0.15
N TYR A 166 -4.46 7.15 -1.29
CA TYR A 166 -3.58 6.22 -2.00
C TYR A 166 -2.27 5.94 -1.26
N LEU A 167 -1.98 6.59 -0.13
CA LEU A 167 -0.83 6.30 0.72
C LEU A 167 -1.05 5.13 1.70
N LEU A 168 -2.25 4.52 1.73
CA LEU A 168 -2.49 3.34 2.57
C LEU A 168 -1.45 2.21 2.39
N PRO A 169 -1.03 1.84 1.16
CA PRO A 169 0.03 0.84 0.99
C PRO A 169 1.39 1.31 1.53
N VAL A 170 1.69 2.61 1.44
CA VAL A 170 2.91 3.19 2.04
C VAL A 170 2.86 3.06 3.55
N ALA A 171 1.72 3.42 4.16
CA ALA A 171 1.53 3.29 5.59
C ALA A 171 1.68 1.84 6.08
N TRP A 172 1.14 0.87 5.33
CA TRP A 172 1.30 -0.55 5.66
C TRP A 172 2.77 -1.00 5.62
N ILE A 173 3.49 -0.67 4.55
CA ILE A 173 4.89 -1.08 4.42
C ILE A 173 5.79 -0.40 5.45
N VAL A 174 5.59 0.90 5.72
CA VAL A 174 6.33 1.61 6.77
C VAL A 174 6.05 1.01 8.14
N SER A 175 4.80 0.60 8.42
CA SER A 175 4.46 -0.10 9.68
C SER A 175 5.21 -1.42 9.83
N VAL A 176 5.39 -2.18 8.74
CA VAL A 176 6.21 -3.41 8.76
C VAL A 176 7.68 -3.07 9.00
N TRP A 177 8.22 -2.03 8.35
CA TRP A 177 9.58 -1.57 8.62
C TRP A 177 9.75 -1.18 10.09
N MET A 178 8.78 -0.47 10.66
CA MET A 178 8.79 -0.10 12.08
C MET A 178 8.82 -1.32 13.00
N ALA A 179 8.03 -2.35 12.71
CA ALA A 179 8.02 -3.58 13.49
C ALA A 179 9.40 -4.27 13.48
N VAL A 180 10.06 -4.31 12.31
CA VAL A 180 11.42 -4.85 12.17
C VAL A 180 12.43 -4.01 12.94
N GLY A 181 12.34 -2.68 12.86
CA GLY A 181 13.21 -1.76 13.59
C GLY A 181 13.04 -1.86 15.10
N ALA A 182 11.79 -1.96 15.57
CA ALA A 182 11.47 -2.18 16.96
C ALA A 182 12.02 -3.51 17.48
N ALA A 183 11.85 -4.61 16.72
CA ALA A 183 12.41 -5.91 17.07
C ALA A 183 13.95 -5.87 17.17
N ALA A 184 14.61 -5.19 16.23
CA ALA A 184 16.06 -5.01 16.26
C ALA A 184 16.51 -4.17 17.47
N LEU A 185 15.79 -3.10 17.80
CA LEU A 185 16.05 -2.27 18.97
C LEU A 185 15.91 -3.08 20.26
N VAL A 186 14.84 -3.89 20.38
CA VAL A 186 14.63 -4.77 21.53
C VAL A 186 15.77 -5.77 21.65
N GLY A 187 16.15 -6.46 20.58
CA GLY A 187 17.28 -7.40 20.58
C GLY A 187 18.61 -6.74 20.96
N TRP A 188 18.82 -5.48 20.58
CA TRP A 188 20.00 -4.71 20.98
C TRP A 188 19.95 -4.30 22.47
N LEU A 189 18.78 -3.88 22.97
CA LEU A 189 18.61 -3.43 24.36
C LEU A 189 18.59 -4.57 25.37
N GLN A 190 17.95 -5.70 25.05
CA GLN A 190 17.71 -6.79 25.98
C GLN A 190 18.98 -7.26 26.73
N PRO A 191 20.10 -7.62 26.10
CA PRO A 191 21.29 -8.07 26.83
C PRO A 191 21.96 -6.95 27.66
N ARG A 192 21.72 -5.68 27.31
CA ARG A 192 22.26 -4.50 28.01
C ARG A 192 21.42 -4.14 29.24
N LEU A 193 20.10 -4.25 29.11
CA LEU A 193 19.14 -3.88 30.15
C LEU A 193 18.80 -5.04 31.10
N ALA A 194 18.91 -6.30 30.67
CA ALA A 194 18.62 -7.46 31.52
C ALA A 194 19.51 -7.57 32.76
N ARG A 195 20.62 -6.82 32.79
CA ARG A 195 21.53 -6.71 33.93
C ARG A 195 21.10 -5.65 34.95
N LEU A 196 20.08 -4.85 34.65
CA LEU A 196 19.59 -3.79 35.53
C LEU A 196 18.42 -4.29 36.38
N PRO A 197 18.48 -4.18 37.72
CA PRO A 197 17.42 -4.66 38.61
C PRO A 197 16.10 -3.87 38.47
N VAL A 198 16.13 -2.70 37.82
CA VAL A 198 14.99 -1.79 37.66
C VAL A 198 14.11 -2.08 36.42
N LEU A 199 14.53 -3.01 35.55
CA LEU A 199 13.81 -3.32 34.32
C LEU A 199 12.33 -3.73 34.51
N PRO A 200 11.95 -4.62 35.46
CA PRO A 200 10.54 -4.98 35.65
C PRO A 200 9.68 -3.80 36.13
N ILE A 201 10.27 -2.89 36.92
CA ILE A 201 9.60 -1.67 37.37
C ILE A 201 9.37 -0.73 36.18
N ALA A 202 10.40 -0.49 35.37
CA ALA A 202 10.30 0.35 34.18
C ALA A 202 9.29 -0.21 33.15
N ALA A 203 9.28 -1.53 32.94
CA ALA A 203 8.33 -2.21 32.07
C ALA A 203 6.89 -2.08 32.57
N SER A 204 6.68 -2.22 33.89
CA SER A 204 5.37 -2.04 34.52
C SER A 204 4.87 -0.60 34.38
N ILE A 205 5.74 0.38 34.61
CA ILE A 205 5.42 1.81 34.41
C ILE A 205 5.05 2.09 32.95
N ALA A 206 5.82 1.56 31.99
CA ALA A 206 5.52 1.73 30.57
C ALA A 206 4.18 1.06 30.18
N GLY A 207 3.91 -0.13 30.71
CA GLY A 207 2.65 -0.86 30.49
C GLY A 207 1.44 -0.10 31.04
N VAL A 208 1.55 0.42 32.27
CA VAL A 208 0.52 1.28 32.88
C VAL A 208 0.36 2.58 32.09
N GLY A 209 1.45 3.21 31.65
CA GLY A 209 1.42 4.41 30.82
C GLY A 209 0.70 4.19 29.49
N LEU A 210 0.96 3.06 28.82
CA LEU A 210 0.27 2.66 27.60
C LEU A 210 -1.23 2.41 27.84
N LEU A 211 -1.57 1.70 28.92
CA LEU A 211 -2.97 1.49 29.30
C LEU A 211 -3.69 2.82 29.57
N LEU A 212 -3.06 3.72 30.31
CA LEU A 212 -3.59 5.05 30.59
C LEU A 212 -3.75 5.86 29.31
N LEU A 213 -2.77 5.83 28.40
CA LEU A 213 -2.88 6.48 27.09
C LEU A 213 -4.07 5.96 26.30
N VAL A 214 -4.26 4.64 26.24
CA VAL A 214 -5.41 4.03 25.55
C VAL A 214 -6.72 4.45 26.20
N VAL A 215 -6.84 4.39 27.53
CA VAL A 215 -8.06 4.78 28.25
C VAL A 215 -8.37 6.27 28.06
N LEU A 216 -7.37 7.14 28.20
CA LEU A 216 -7.53 8.59 28.06
C LEU A 216 -7.83 9.01 26.62
N ARG A 217 -7.29 8.30 25.63
CA ARG A 217 -7.57 8.53 24.21
C ARG A 217 -8.78 7.77 23.69
N TRP A 218 -9.35 6.87 24.48
CA TRP A 218 -10.48 6.03 24.08
C TRP A 218 -11.65 6.83 23.48
N PRO A 219 -12.08 7.99 24.04
CA PRO A 219 -13.16 8.77 23.43
C PRO A 219 -12.86 9.27 22.01
N GLY A 220 -11.59 9.48 21.66
CA GLY A 220 -11.18 9.87 20.31
C GLY A 220 -10.84 8.71 19.38
N ILE A 221 -10.81 7.47 19.89
CA ILE A 221 -10.55 6.24 19.11
C ILE A 221 -11.87 5.45 18.93
N ALA A 222 -12.79 5.57 19.88
CA ALA A 222 -14.05 4.85 19.88
C ALA A 222 -15.02 5.49 18.89
N LEU A 223 -15.31 4.78 17.80
CA LEU A 223 -16.29 5.15 16.77
C LEU A 223 -17.75 5.23 17.28
N ARG A 224 -17.98 5.00 18.59
CA ARG A 224 -19.32 4.96 19.21
C ARG A 224 -20.03 6.31 19.23
N SER A 225 -19.28 7.40 19.07
CA SER A 225 -19.77 8.78 19.11
C SER A 225 -19.65 9.49 17.76
N ASP A 226 -19.22 8.77 16.72
CA ASP A 226 -19.23 9.30 15.37
C ASP A 226 -20.68 9.26 14.87
N VAL A 227 -21.30 10.44 14.81
CA VAL A 227 -22.63 10.62 14.23
C VAL A 227 -22.42 10.79 12.73
N GLU A 228 -23.05 9.93 11.93
CA GLU A 228 -23.10 10.02 10.46
C GLU A 228 -23.73 11.35 9.99
#